data_AF-A0A3P6E061-F1
#
_entry.id   AF-A0A3P6E061-F1
#
_cell.length_a   1.000
_cell.length_b   1.000
_cell.length_c   1.000
_cell.angle_alpha   90.00
_cell.angle_beta   90.00
_cell.angle_gamma   90.00
#
_symmetry.space_group_name_H-M   'P 1'
#
loop_
_entity.id
_entity.type
_entity.pdbx_description
1 polymer ?
#
loop_
_entity_poly.entity_id
_entity_poly.type
_entity_poly.pdbx_seq_one_letter_code
_entity_poly.pdbx_strand_id
1 'polypeptide(L)' 'MVETSEKTSSPSSSSHGRKDLEFFKVYLPEFSSHQLVIPQAFINILDKPLPKRVVLVDEIGRL' A
#
# COMPACT_ATOMS: atom_id res chain seq x y z
N MET A 1 20.35 24.80 -35.87
CA MET A 1 19.85 24.98 -34.49
C MET A 1 18.90 23.82 -34.23
N VAL A 2 19.28 22.87 -33.37
CA VAL A 2 18.37 21.81 -32.91
C VAL A 2 18.23 22.05 -31.41
N GLU A 3 17.04 22.48 -31.00
CA GLU A 3 16.68 22.60 -29.58
C GLU A 3 16.27 21.21 -29.11
N THR A 4 17.09 20.59 -28.26
CA THR A 4 16.71 19.39 -27.53
C THR A 4 16.03 19.81 -26.24
N SER A 5 14.71 19.62 -26.17
CA SER A 5 13.92 19.85 -24.97
C SER A 5 14.26 18.80 -23.90
N GLU A 6 15.17 19.13 -23.00
CA GLU A 6 15.33 18.39 -21.74
C GLU A 6 14.09 18.59 -20.88
N LYS A 7 13.19 17.61 -20.89
CA LYS A 7 12.13 17.48 -19.88
C LYS A 7 12.79 16.97 -18.60
N THR A 8 13.31 17.89 -17.79
CA THR A 8 13.73 17.63 -16.42
C THR A 8 12.48 17.27 -15.61
N SER A 9 12.22 15.98 -15.47
CA SER A 9 11.38 15.46 -14.41
C SER A 9 12.00 15.89 -13.08
N SER A 10 11.41 16.90 -12.47
CA SER A 10 11.75 17.36 -11.13
C SER A 10 11.88 16.15 -10.20
N PRO A 11 12.94 16.05 -9.37
CA PRO A 11 13.05 14.99 -8.40
C PRO A 11 11.89 15.17 -7.42
N SER A 12 10.93 14.26 -7.43
CA SER A 12 9.95 14.17 -6.36
C SER A 12 10.73 13.99 -5.07
N SER A 13 10.54 14.95 -4.17
CA SER A 13 11.20 15.02 -2.88
C SER A 13 11.23 13.64 -2.23
N SER A 14 12.42 13.08 -2.08
CA SER A 14 12.68 11.90 -1.27
C SER A 14 12.41 12.25 0.19
N SER A 15 11.13 12.18 0.58
CA SER A 15 10.78 11.99 1.97
C SER A 15 11.61 10.81 2.46
N HIS A 16 12.22 10.94 3.64
CA HIS A 16 12.99 9.87 4.24
C HIS A 16 12.03 8.75 4.70
N GLY A 17 11.43 8.07 3.72
CA GLY A 17 11.51 6.64 3.55
C GLY A 17 10.67 5.77 4.47
N ARG A 18 9.57 6.27 5.05
CA ARG A 18 8.51 5.33 5.43
C ARG A 18 7.94 4.77 4.14
N LYS A 19 8.51 3.65 3.69
CA LYS A 19 7.89 2.84 2.64
C LYS A 19 6.60 2.33 3.22
N ASP A 20 5.48 2.83 2.70
CA ASP A 20 4.18 2.24 3.02
C ASP A 20 4.23 0.78 2.58
N LEU A 21 3.93 -0.13 3.51
CA LEU A 21 3.93 -1.56 3.25
C LEU A 21 2.60 -1.90 2.59
N GLU A 22 2.67 -2.44 1.38
CA GLU A 22 1.50 -2.75 0.57
C GLU A 22 1.43 -4.25 0.29
N PHE A 23 0.20 -4.78 0.18
CA PHE A 23 -0.04 -6.12 -0.31
C PHE A 23 -1.32 -6.16 -1.14
N PHE A 24 -1.40 -7.15 -2.02
CA PHE A 24 -2.61 -7.47 -2.75
C PHE A 24 -3.09 -8.87 -2.39
N LYS A 25 -4.41 -9.03 -2.25
CA LYS A 25 -5.05 -10.32 -2.05
C LYS A 25 -6.28 -10.42 -2.94
N VAL A 26 -6.39 -11.52 -3.67
CA VAL A 26 -7.59 -11.86 -4.45
C VAL A 26 -8.76 -12.10 -3.50
N TYR A 27 -9.88 -11.43 -3.76
CA TYR A 27 -11.13 -11.68 -3.06
C TYR A 27 -11.87 -12.87 -3.68
N LEU A 28 -12.03 -13.92 -2.89
CA LEU A 28 -12.85 -15.09 -3.24
C LEU A 28 -14.04 -15.15 -2.28
N PRO A 29 -15.30 -15.04 -2.76
CA PRO A 29 -16.49 -14.96 -1.91
C PRO A 29 -16.59 -16.08 -0.87
N GLU A 30 -16.22 -17.30 -1.26
CA GLU A 30 -16.29 -18.52 -0.43
C GLU A 30 -15.38 -18.42 0.80
N PHE A 31 -14.29 -17.65 0.69
CA PHE A 31 -13.26 -17.55 1.73
C PHE A 31 -13.21 -16.19 2.42
N SER A 32 -13.84 -15.16 1.84
CA SER A 32 -13.61 -13.75 2.22
C SER A 32 -14.87 -13.01 2.67
N SER A 33 -16.06 -13.59 2.45
CA SER A 33 -17.36 -12.96 2.74
C SER A 33 -17.59 -12.66 4.23
N HIS A 34 -17.09 -13.52 5.12
CA HIS A 34 -17.25 -13.38 6.56
C HIS A 34 -16.00 -12.86 7.26
N GLN A 35 -14.82 -13.19 6.71
CA GLN A 35 -13.53 -12.81 7.31
C GLN A 35 -12.47 -12.58 6.23
N LEU A 36 -11.81 -11.42 6.28
CA LEU A 36 -10.66 -11.11 5.44
C LEU A 36 -9.36 -11.54 6.14
N VAL A 37 -8.76 -12.63 5.68
CA VAL A 37 -7.46 -13.09 6.17
C VAL A 37 -6.32 -12.27 5.54
N ILE A 38 -5.44 -11.71 6.37
CA ILE A 38 -4.22 -11.02 5.92
C ILE A 38 -3.15 -12.09 5.57
N PRO A 39 -2.47 -11.99 4.41
CA PRO A 39 -1.42 -12.95 4.05
C PRO A 39 -0.31 -13.03 5.10
N GLN A 40 0.06 -14.24 5.52
CA GLN A 40 1.12 -14.45 6.52
C GLN A 40 2.47 -13.86 6.10
N ALA A 41 2.78 -13.90 4.80
CA ALA A 41 3.99 -13.28 4.26
C ALA A 41 4.02 -11.75 4.52
N PHE A 42 2.87 -11.08 4.47
CA PHE A 42 2.77 -9.66 4.81
C PHE A 42 2.92 -9.42 6.32
N ILE A 43 2.41 -10.32 7.16
CA ILE A 43 2.55 -10.23 8.62
C ILE A 43 4.03 -10.34 9.03
N ASN A 44 4.77 -11.26 8.40
CA ASN A 44 6.16 -11.55 8.74
C ASN A 44 7.13 -10.39 8.45
N ILE A 45 6.73 -9.43 7.61
CA ILE A 45 7.53 -8.23 7.31
C ILE A 45 7.16 -7.04 8.21
N LEU A 46 6.15 -7.16 9.07
CA LEU A 46 5.78 -6.10 10.00
C LEU A 46 6.77 -6.08 11.17
N ASP A 47 7.41 -4.93 11.38
CA ASP A 47 8.29 -4.69 12.53
C ASP A 47 7.54 -4.61 13.88
N LYS A 48 6.20 -4.65 13.83
CA LYS A 48 5.33 -4.45 15.00
C LYS A 48 4.25 -5.53 15.06
N PRO A 49 3.76 -5.87 16.27
CA PRO A 49 2.64 -6.78 16.43
C PRO A 49 1.38 -6.27 15.72
N LEU A 50 0.58 -7.20 15.20
CA LEU A 50 -0.72 -6.88 14.61
C LEU A 50 -1.66 -6.28 15.66
N PRO A 51 -2.33 -5.15 15.33
CA PRO A 51 -3.36 -4.61 16.21
C PRO A 51 -4.58 -5.53 16.25
N LYS A 52 -5.30 -5.53 17.37
CA LYS A 52 -6.54 -6.33 17.54
C LYS A 52 -7.72 -5.78 16.75
N ARG A 53 -7.67 -4.51 16.36
CA ARG A 53 -8.71 -3.81 15.59
C ARG A 53 -8.02 -2.89 14.59
N VAL A 54 -8.58 -2.83 13.40
CA VAL A 54 -8.15 -1.94 12.33
C VAL A 54 -9.36 -1.22 11.78
N VAL A 55 -9.12 -0.02 11.24
CA VAL A 55 -10.11 0.73 10.48
C VAL A 55 -9.64 0.70 9.03
N LEU A 56 -10.55 0.34 8.12
CA LEU A 56 -10.29 0.42 6.69
C LEU A 56 -10.76 1.79 6.22
N VAL A 57 -10.00 2.39 5.31
CA VAL A 57 -10.38 3.65 4.68
C VAL A 57 -10.17 3.47 3.19
N ASP A 58 -11.17 3.79 2.39
CA ASP A 58 -11.02 3.74 0.94
C ASP A 58 -10.41 5.03 0.36
N GLU A 59 -10.15 5.04 -0.94
CA GLU A 59 -9.51 6.17 -1.63
C GLU A 59 -10.30 7.48 -1.56
N ILE A 60 -11.61 7.41 -1.30
CA ILE A 60 -12.48 8.59 -1.17
C ILE A 60 -12.78 8.93 0.30
N GLY A 61 -12.15 8.24 1.26
CA GLY A 61 -12.23 8.53 2.68
C GLY A 61 -13.43 7.89 3.39
N ARG A 62 -14.11 6.91 2.80
CA ARG A 62 -15.15 6.14 3.49
C ARG A 62 -14.52 5.12 4.44
N LEU A 63 -15.07 5.04 5.65
CA LEU A 63 -14.71 4.05 6.68
C LEU A 63 -15.50 2.75 6.53
#